data_AF-A0A2E6LSF9-F1
#
_entry.id   AF-A0A2E6LSF9-F1
#
_cell.length_a   1.000
_cell.length_b   1.000
_cell.length_c   1.000
_cell.angle_alpha   90.00
_cell.angle_beta   90.00
_cell.angle_gamma   90.00
#
_symmetry.space_group_name_H-M   'P 1'
#
loop_
_entity.id
_entity.type
_entity.pdbx_description
1 polymer ?
#
loop_
_entity_poly.entity_id
_entity_poly.type
_entity_poly.pdbx_seq_one_letter_code
_entity_poly.pdbx_strand_id
1 'polypeptide(L)'
;MTNPGRKGRNQVALTLRRARLDAGLSLRELARRAGTSHATILAYEQGTKTPGAATFLRLLEACGYGVQIRLDRRIRERDGLERGEELEQVLRLAEQFPVKVARHMSYPRWP
;
A
#
# COMPACT_ATOMS: atom_id res chain seq x y z
N MET A 1 4.91 9.70 16.64
CA MET A 1 4.00 8.52 16.55
C MET A 1 3.07 8.68 15.36
N THR A 2 3.42 8.11 14.21
CA THR A 2 2.67 8.25 12.95
C THR A 2 1.66 7.11 12.85
N ASN A 3 0.38 7.45 12.83
CA ASN A 3 -0.75 6.53 12.82
C ASN A 3 -0.69 5.53 11.61
N PRO A 4 -0.51 4.22 11.82
CA PRO A 4 -0.47 3.22 10.74
C PRO A 4 -1.81 3.08 10.00
N GLY A 5 -2.92 3.59 10.57
CA GLY A 5 -4.25 3.55 9.97
C GLY A 5 -4.43 4.44 8.72
N ARG A 6 -3.54 5.40 8.46
CA ARG A 6 -3.59 6.21 7.22
C ARG A 6 -3.12 5.44 5.98
N LYS A 7 -2.20 4.48 6.14
CA LYS A 7 -1.60 3.75 5.00
C LYS A 7 -2.62 2.87 4.28
N GLY A 8 -3.50 2.20 5.04
CA GLY A 8 -4.53 1.30 4.51
C GLY A 8 -5.62 2.01 3.70
N ARG A 9 -6.12 3.17 4.16
CA ARG A 9 -7.15 3.93 3.43
C ARG A 9 -6.64 4.47 2.10
N ASN A 10 -5.38 4.93 2.08
CA ASN A 10 -4.78 5.43 0.83
C ASN A 10 -4.57 4.29 -0.17
N GLN A 11 -4.19 3.09 0.30
CA GLN A 11 -3.96 1.97 -0.60
C GLN A 11 -5.23 1.53 -1.36
N VAL A 12 -6.38 1.50 -0.70
CA VAL A 12 -7.66 1.14 -1.35
C VAL A 12 -7.99 2.11 -2.49
N ALA A 13 -7.90 3.41 -2.23
CA ALA A 13 -8.17 4.45 -3.23
C ALA A 13 -7.19 4.39 -4.41
N LEU A 14 -5.89 4.21 -4.13
CA LEU A 14 -4.85 4.08 -5.16
C LEU A 14 -5.04 2.83 -6.01
N THR A 15 -5.33 1.69 -5.39
CA THR A 15 -5.57 0.43 -6.12
C THR A 15 -6.81 0.55 -7.01
N LEU A 16 -7.91 1.14 -6.52
CA LEU A 16 -9.11 1.36 -7.32
C LEU A 16 -8.82 2.24 -8.54
N ARG A 17 -8.17 3.39 -8.31
CA ARG A 17 -7.81 4.33 -9.37
C ARG A 17 -6.93 3.68 -10.42
N ARG A 18 -5.94 2.89 -9.99
CA ARG A 18 -5.04 2.18 -10.91
C ARG A 18 -5.81 1.15 -11.74
N ALA A 19 -6.61 0.29 -11.12
CA ALA A 19 -7.43 -0.69 -11.83
C ALA A 19 -8.35 -0.03 -12.87
N ARG A 20 -8.97 1.13 -12.53
CA ARG A 20 -9.81 1.88 -13.45
C ARG A 20 -9.03 2.41 -14.66
N LEU A 21 -7.87 3.01 -14.41
CA LEU A 21 -7.04 3.60 -15.46
C LEU A 21 -6.44 2.54 -16.39
N ASP A 22 -5.95 1.43 -15.83
CA ASP A 22 -5.41 0.30 -16.59
C ASP A 22 -6.50 -0.35 -17.48
N ALA A 23 -7.75 -0.36 -17.02
CA ALA A 23 -8.91 -0.80 -17.80
C ALA A 23 -9.42 0.25 -18.82
N GLY A 24 -8.80 1.43 -18.91
CA GLY A 24 -9.20 2.51 -19.83
C GLY A 24 -10.55 3.14 -19.51
N LEU A 25 -11.06 3.00 -18.28
CA LEU A 25 -12.41 3.45 -17.93
C LEU A 25 -12.40 4.89 -17.38
N SER A 26 -13.38 5.69 -17.78
CA SER A 26 -13.68 6.93 -17.07
C SER A 26 -14.36 6.65 -15.73
N LEU A 27 -14.40 7.62 -14.83
CA LEU A 27 -15.14 7.50 -13.56
C LEU A 27 -16.63 7.20 -13.81
N ARG A 28 -17.23 7.80 -14.84
CA ARG A 28 -18.65 7.58 -15.20
C ARG A 28 -18.87 6.18 -15.74
N GLU A 29 -17.94 5.68 -16.54
CA GLU A 29 -18.03 4.35 -17.11
C GLU A 29 -17.88 3.27 -16.04
N LEU A 30 -16.93 3.43 -15.12
CA LEU A 30 -16.82 2.53 -13.96
C LEU A 30 -18.09 2.59 -13.11
N ALA A 31 -18.60 3.78 -12.81
CA ALA A 31 -19.82 3.95 -12.03
C ALA A 31 -21.00 3.21 -12.67
N ARG A 32 -21.18 3.34 -13.99
CA ARG A 32 -22.21 2.66 -14.78
C ARG A 32 -22.05 1.13 -14.73
N ARG A 33 -20.85 0.62 -15.03
CA ARG A 33 -20.55 -0.83 -14.97
C ARG A 33 -20.76 -1.40 -13.57
N ALA A 34 -20.42 -0.60 -12.56
CA ALA A 34 -20.54 -0.95 -11.17
C ALA A 34 -21.87 -0.51 -10.53
N GLY A 35 -22.93 -0.20 -11.28
CA GLY A 35 -24.25 0.09 -10.72
C GLY A 35 -24.24 1.10 -9.56
N THR A 36 -23.37 2.12 -9.62
CA THR A 36 -23.22 3.15 -8.59
C THR A 36 -23.08 4.52 -9.22
N SER A 37 -23.00 5.56 -8.40
CA SER A 37 -22.93 6.94 -8.88
C SER A 37 -21.49 7.37 -9.18
N HIS A 38 -21.33 8.29 -10.14
CA HIS A 38 -20.04 8.94 -10.42
C HIS A 38 -19.45 9.61 -9.16
N ALA A 39 -20.29 10.30 -8.37
CA ALA A 39 -19.87 10.95 -7.13
C ALA A 39 -19.34 9.94 -6.10
N THR A 40 -19.93 8.74 -6.05
CA THR A 40 -19.48 7.65 -5.18
C THR A 40 -18.08 7.18 -5.58
N ILE A 41 -17.83 6.91 -6.87
CA ILE A 41 -16.49 6.51 -7.34
C ILE A 41 -15.46 7.60 -7.10
N LEU A 42 -15.81 8.87 -7.37
CA LEU A 42 -14.93 10.00 -7.13
C LEU A 42 -14.53 10.08 -5.65
N ALA A 43 -15.50 9.96 -4.73
CA ALA A 43 -15.24 9.97 -3.30
C ALA A 43 -14.34 8.80 -2.84
N TYR A 44 -14.47 7.63 -3.48
CA TYR A 44 -13.59 6.49 -3.21
C TYR A 44 -12.16 6.73 -3.70
N GLU A 45 -11.97 7.22 -4.94
CA GLU A 45 -10.62 7.48 -5.46
C GLU A 45 -9.91 8.66 -4.78
N GLN A 46 -10.67 9.62 -4.24
CA GLN A 46 -10.13 10.70 -3.41
C GLN A 46 -9.87 10.26 -1.96
N GLY A 47 -10.34 9.08 -1.56
CA GLY A 47 -10.21 8.57 -0.20
C GLY A 47 -11.08 9.31 0.84
N THR A 48 -12.02 10.15 0.42
CA THR A 48 -12.99 10.81 1.32
C THR A 48 -14.05 9.85 1.82
N LYS A 49 -14.33 8.79 1.05
CA LYS A 49 -15.08 7.61 1.48
C LYS A 49 -14.25 6.36 1.24
N THR A 50 -14.47 5.33 2.05
CA THR A 50 -13.83 4.02 1.84
C THR A 50 -14.92 3.01 1.50
N PRO A 51 -14.81 2.29 0.37
CA PRO A 51 -15.74 1.20 0.06
C PRO A 51 -15.57 0.07 1.08
N GLY A 52 -16.66 -0.58 1.46
CA GLY A 52 -16.58 -1.87 2.15
C GLY A 52 -15.94 -2.93 1.25
N ALA A 53 -15.48 -4.04 1.83
CA ALA A 53 -14.76 -5.08 1.09
C ALA A 53 -15.56 -5.61 -0.12
N ALA A 54 -16.83 -5.95 0.07
CA ALA A 54 -17.70 -6.42 -1.02
C ALA A 54 -17.83 -5.40 -2.16
N THR A 55 -18.04 -4.12 -1.83
CA THR A 55 -18.10 -3.04 -2.82
C THR A 55 -16.77 -2.90 -3.55
N PHE A 56 -15.64 -2.96 -2.83
CA PHE A 56 -14.32 -2.85 -3.44
C PHE A 56 -14.04 -3.99 -4.42
N LEU A 57 -14.34 -5.24 -4.04
CA LEU A 57 -14.20 -6.40 -4.93
C LEU A 57 -15.06 -6.24 -6.20
N ARG A 58 -16.32 -5.87 -6.04
CA ARG A 58 -17.25 -5.64 -7.15
C ARG A 58 -16.78 -4.53 -8.10
N LEU A 59 -16.10 -3.51 -7.58
CA LEU A 59 -15.49 -2.45 -8.41
C LEU A 59 -14.30 -2.97 -9.21
N LEU A 60 -13.46 -3.82 -8.61
CA LEU A 60 -12.32 -4.43 -9.30
C LEU A 60 -12.79 -5.40 -10.41
N GLU A 61 -13.84 -6.18 -10.15
CA GLU A 61 -14.49 -7.02 -11.15
C GLU A 61 -15.06 -6.20 -12.31
N ALA A 62 -15.70 -5.05 -12.03
CA ALA A 62 -16.18 -4.13 -13.06
C ALA A 62 -15.05 -3.52 -13.92
N CYS A 63 -13.83 -3.46 -13.38
CA CYS A 63 -12.61 -3.12 -14.11
C CYS A 63 -12.00 -4.33 -14.86
N GLY A 64 -12.57 -5.53 -14.74
CA GLY A 64 -12.09 -6.74 -15.43
C GLY A 64 -11.04 -7.54 -14.67
N TYR A 65 -10.82 -7.29 -13.38
CA TYR A 65 -9.85 -8.02 -12.58
C TYR A 65 -10.49 -9.17 -11.80
N GLY A 66 -9.85 -10.34 -11.81
CA GLY A 66 -10.08 -11.39 -10.83
C GLY A 66 -9.30 -11.10 -9.55
N VAL A 67 -9.94 -11.15 -8.38
CA VAL A 67 -9.30 -10.87 -7.10
C VAL A 67 -9.02 -12.16 -6.34
N GLN A 68 -7.76 -12.37 -5.95
CA GLN A 68 -7.37 -13.41 -5.02
C GLN A 68 -7.06 -12.81 -3.66
N ILE A 69 -7.67 -13.36 -2.61
CA ILE A 69 -7.42 -12.95 -1.23
C ILE A 69 -6.45 -13.94 -0.60
N ARG A 70 -5.25 -13.47 -0.25
CA ARG A 70 -4.28 -14.22 0.55
C ARG A 70 -4.27 -13.68 1.97
N LEU A 71 -4.33 -14.58 2.94
CA LEU A 71 -4.13 -14.26 4.34
C LEU A 71 -2.68 -14.55 4.71
N ASP A 72 -1.91 -13.51 4.96
CA ASP A 72 -0.56 -13.65 5.50
C ASP A 72 -0.60 -13.40 7.01
N ARG A 73 0.10 -14.24 7.77
CA ARG A 73 0.25 -14.02 9.22
C ARG A 73 0.96 -12.68 9.39
N ARG A 74 0.31 -11.75 10.09
CA ARG A 74 0.94 -10.48 10.43
C ARG A 74 2.12 -10.76 11.34
N ILE A 75 3.33 -10.62 10.80
CA ILE A 75 4.58 -10.70 11.56
C ILE A 75 4.59 -9.51 12.52
N ARG A 76 4.15 -9.74 13.75
CA ARG A 76 4.42 -8.86 14.90
C ARG A 76 5.78 -9.20 15.51
N GLU A 77 6.08 -10.49 15.51
CA GLU A 77 7.34 -11.08 15.94
C GLU A 77 7.97 -11.83 14.76
N ARG A 78 9.24 -11.52 14.46
CA ARG A 78 10.08 -12.37 13.61
C ARG A 78 10.99 -13.13 14.56
N ASP A 79 11.08 -14.45 14.39
CA ASP A 79 11.94 -15.31 15.22
C ASP A 79 11.63 -15.27 16.74
N GLY A 80 10.37 -14.98 17.11
CA GLY A 80 9.91 -14.98 18.50
C GLY A 80 10.30 -13.73 19.32
N LEU A 81 10.83 -12.70 18.65
CA LEU A 81 11.16 -11.41 19.26
C LEU A 81 10.12 -10.37 18.87
N GLU A 82 9.67 -9.57 19.84
CA GLU A 82 8.87 -8.40 19.53
C GLU A 82 9.69 -7.47 18.61
N ARG A 83 9.05 -6.83 17.63
CA ARG A 83 9.76 -6.03 16.60
C ARG A 83 10.66 -4.93 17.18
N GLY A 84 10.36 -4.45 18.38
CA GLY A 84 11.21 -3.53 19.12
C GLY A 84 12.52 -4.18 19.59
N GLU A 85 12.45 -5.41 20.08
CA GLU A 85 13.60 -6.20 20.53
C GLU A 85 14.47 -6.63 19.33
N GLU A 86 13.85 -7.04 18.22
CA GLU A 86 14.57 -7.33 16.97
C GLU A 86 15.35 -6.09 16.49
N LEU A 87 14.73 -4.90 16.51
CA LEU A 87 15.39 -3.66 16.13
C LEU A 87 16.53 -3.30 17.10
N GLU A 88 16.33 -3.46 18.41
CA GLU A 88 17.37 -3.22 19.40
C GLU A 88 18.58 -4.13 19.16
N GLN A 89 18.37 -5.42 18.90
CA GLN A 89 19.44 -6.36 18.60
C GLN A 89 20.20 -5.99 17.33
N VAL A 90 19.50 -5.57 16.27
CA VAL A 90 20.12 -5.12 15.03
C VAL A 90 20.94 -3.84 15.26
N LEU A 91 20.44 -2.87 16.02
CA LEU A 91 21.18 -1.65 16.35
C LEU A 91 22.41 -1.95 17.20
N ARG A 92 22.28 -2.79 18.22
CA ARG A 92 23.39 -3.25 19.05
C ARG A 92 24.47 -3.97 18.22
N LEU A 93 24.06 -4.78 17.25
CA LEU A 93 24.99 -5.42 16.32
C LEU A 93 25.65 -4.37 15.40
N ALA A 94 24.89 -3.40 14.89
CA ALA A 94 25.42 -2.33 14.05
C ALA A 94 26.49 -1.48 14.76
N GLU A 95 26.35 -1.24 16.06
CA GLU A 95 27.35 -0.54 16.90
C GLU A 95 28.70 -1.27 16.97
N GLN A 96 28.71 -2.60 16.79
CA GLN A 96 29.95 -3.39 16.81
C GLN A 96 30.75 -3.25 15.51
N PHE A 97 30.14 -2.77 14.44
CA PHE A 97 30.82 -2.54 13.18
C PHE A 97 31.46 -1.14 13.13
N PRO A 98 32.66 -1.01 12.54
CA PRO A 98 33.29 0.29 12.39
C PRO A 98 32.45 1.18 11.46
N VAL A 99 31.85 2.23 12.02
CA VAL A 99 31.08 3.21 11.24
C VAL A 99 32.03 4.14 10.50
N LYS A 100 32.21 3.92 9.19
CA LYS A 100 32.91 4.88 8.32
C LYS A 100 31.94 5.95 7.85
N VAL A 101 31.71 6.98 8.69
CA VAL A 101 30.97 8.18 8.27
C VAL A 101 31.88 9.02 7.37
N ALA A 102 31.89 8.74 6.08
CA ALA A 102 32.59 9.59 5.12
C ALA A 102 31.79 10.90 4.96
N ARG A 103 32.38 12.05 5.33
CA ARG A 103 31.79 13.38 5.08
C ARG A 103 31.70 13.70 3.58
N HIS A 104 32.34 12.91 2.73
CA HIS A 104 32.31 13.02 1.29
C HIS A 104 32.08 11.64 0.67
N MET A 105 30.93 11.46 0.04
CA MET A 105 30.61 10.24 -0.72
C MET A 105 31.28 10.35 -2.08
N SER A 106 32.47 9.77 -2.23
CA SER A 106 33.08 9.60 -3.56
C SER A 106 32.38 8.44 -4.26
N TYR A 107 31.54 8.77 -5.22
CA TYR A 107 31.01 7.77 -6.15
C TYR A 107 32.14 7.29 -7.07
N PRO A 108 32.23 5.97 -7.33
CA PRO A 108 33.12 5.48 -8.37
C PRO A 108 32.66 6.07 -9.71
N ARG A 109 33.61 6.64 -10.46
CA ARG A 109 33.35 6.97 -11.87
C ARG A 109 33.36 5.65 -12.62
N TRP A 110 32.17 5.21 -13.03
CA TRP A 110 32.05 4.06 -13.92
C TRP A 110 32.59 4.46 -15.31
N PRO A 111 33.40 3.62 -15.98
CA PRO A 111 33.80 3.85 -17.36
C PRO A 111 32.61 3.77 -18.32
#